data_AF-A0A7W1E3N4-F1
#
_entry.id   AF-A0A7W1E3N4-F1
#
_cell.length_a   1.000
_cell.length_b   1.000
_cell.length_c   1.000
_cell.angle_alpha   90.00
_cell.angle_beta   90.00
_cell.angle_gamma   90.00
#
_symmetry.space_group_name_H-M   'P 1'
#
loop_
_entity.id
_entity.type
_entity.pdbx_description
1 polymer ?
#
loop_
_entity_poly.entity_id
_entity_poly.type
_entity_poly.pdbx_seq_one_letter_code
_entity_poly.pdbx_strand_id
1 'polypeptide(L)'
;MPSKNAPKTPMSAGHKEALKVGREQGRIVREYLEALDAHRPKRGRKRTPESIQKQLEAIDAKLDSVDALSRLQLRQERHNLQQELEAKSETVDLAGLEEAFVKVGAEYGGRKGIAYAVWREAGVDAAVLKRAGIGRGAS
;
A
#
# COMPACT_ATOMS: atom_id res chain seq x y z
N MET A 1 50.29 -20.71 -14.87
CA MET A 1 48.92 -21.20 -15.14
C MET A 1 48.06 -20.02 -15.59
N PRO A 2 47.73 -19.82 -16.88
CA PRO A 2 46.81 -18.74 -17.28
C PRO A 2 45.46 -19.26 -17.80
N SER A 3 44.36 -18.66 -17.33
CA SER A 3 43.05 -18.39 -17.99
C SER A 3 41.88 -18.48 -17.00
N LYS A 4 40.86 -17.63 -16.96
CA LYS A 4 40.40 -16.53 -17.85
C LYS A 4 39.41 -15.67 -17.04
N ASN A 5 39.71 -14.39 -16.78
CA ASN A 5 38.64 -13.42 -16.53
C ASN A 5 38.02 -13.10 -17.88
N ALA A 6 36.89 -13.74 -18.19
CA ALA A 6 36.10 -13.35 -19.35
C ALA A 6 35.59 -11.90 -19.13
N PRO A 7 35.73 -11.00 -20.12
CA PRO A 7 35.17 -9.66 -20.00
C PRO A 7 33.64 -9.77 -19.87
N LYS A 8 33.06 -9.14 -18.85
CA LYS A 8 31.60 -8.95 -18.76
C LYS A 8 31.18 -8.22 -20.03
N THR A 9 30.52 -8.93 -20.94
CA THR A 9 30.00 -8.35 -22.19
C THR A 9 29.24 -7.06 -21.86
N PRO A 10 29.58 -5.93 -22.49
CA PRO A 10 28.86 -4.68 -22.24
C PRO A 10 27.39 -4.90 -22.54
N MET A 11 26.52 -4.59 -21.57
CA MET A 11 25.09 -4.85 -21.72
C MET A 11 24.56 -4.21 -23.01
N SER A 12 23.95 -5.03 -23.86
CA SER A 12 23.26 -4.57 -25.08
C SER A 12 22.18 -3.54 -24.73
N ALA A 13 21.94 -2.58 -25.62
CA ALA A 13 20.94 -1.54 -25.44
C ALA A 13 19.56 -2.12 -25.08
N GLY A 14 19.13 -3.18 -25.78
CA GLY A 14 17.86 -3.85 -25.51
C GLY A 14 17.79 -4.50 -24.12
N HIS A 15 18.91 -4.97 -23.56
CA HIS A 15 18.92 -5.53 -22.20
C HIS A 15 18.84 -4.43 -21.14
N LYS A 16 19.46 -3.26 -21.37
CA LYS A 16 19.34 -2.09 -20.50
C LYS A 16 17.91 -1.55 -20.46
N GLU A 17 17.24 -1.51 -21.61
CA GLU A 17 15.84 -1.10 -21.71
C GLU A 17 14.90 -2.07 -21.00
N ALA A 18 15.07 -3.39 -21.22
CA ALA A 18 14.30 -4.41 -20.52
C ALA A 18 14.45 -4.32 -18.99
N LEU A 19 15.66 -4.02 -18.49
CA LEU A 19 15.89 -3.78 -17.06
C LEU A 19 15.21 -2.51 -16.55
N LYS A 20 15.21 -1.43 -17.34
CA LYS A 20 14.51 -0.18 -16.98
C LYS A 20 13.01 -0.42 -16.86
N VAL A 21 12.42 -1.09 -17.86
CA VAL A 21 10.99 -1.46 -17.85
C VAL A 21 10.67 -2.34 -16.64
N GLY A 22 11.46 -3.39 -16.39
CA GLY A 22 11.24 -4.27 -15.24
C GLY A 22 11.33 -3.56 -13.88
N ARG A 23 12.23 -2.57 -13.73
CA ARG A 23 12.34 -1.75 -12.51
C ARG A 23 11.12 -0.85 -12.31
N GLU A 24 10.65 -0.22 -13.38
CA GLU A 24 9.47 0.66 -13.30
C GLU A 24 8.21 -0.14 -12.96
N GLN A 25 8.00 -1.28 -13.60
CA GLN A 25 6.89 -2.18 -13.28
C GLN A 25 6.94 -2.65 -11.82
N GLY A 26 8.13 -3.06 -11.35
CA GLY A 26 8.32 -3.47 -9.97
C GLY A 26 8.04 -2.34 -8.97
N ARG A 27 8.41 -1.10 -9.30
CA ARG A 27 8.10 0.08 -8.49
C ARG A 27 6.59 0.31 -8.39
N ILE A 28 5.88 0.35 -9.52
CA ILE A 28 4.43 0.58 -9.57
C ILE A 28 3.68 -0.51 -8.78
N VAL A 29 4.02 -1.77 -9.01
CA VAL A 29 3.38 -2.90 -8.30
C VAL A 29 3.63 -2.79 -6.79
N ARG A 30 4.87 -2.44 -6.38
CA ARG A 30 5.20 -2.25 -4.97
C ARG A 30 4.41 -1.12 -4.34
N GLU A 31 4.39 0.07 -4.95
CA GLU A 31 3.67 1.24 -4.43
C GLU A 31 2.18 0.94 -4.25
N TYR A 32 1.55 0.25 -5.21
CA TYR A 32 0.15 -0.16 -5.10
C TYR A 32 -0.09 -1.17 -3.96
N LEU A 33 0.77 -2.20 -3.83
CA LEU A 33 0.63 -3.19 -2.75
C LEU A 33 0.88 -2.59 -1.36
N GLU A 34 1.88 -1.71 -1.22
CA GLU A 34 2.15 -0.99 0.04
C GLU A 34 0.97 -0.08 0.42
N ALA A 35 0.35 0.60 -0.56
CA ALA A 35 -0.86 1.37 -0.33
C ALA A 35 -2.04 0.47 0.12
N LEU A 36 -2.24 -0.67 -0.54
CA LEU A 36 -3.27 -1.64 -0.13
C LEU A 36 -3.05 -2.14 1.30
N ASP A 37 -1.81 -2.44 1.69
CA ASP A 37 -1.49 -2.89 3.04
C ASP A 37 -1.66 -1.78 4.09
N ALA A 38 -1.32 -0.54 3.76
CA ALA A 38 -1.54 0.62 4.64
C ALA A 38 -3.05 0.87 4.88
N HIS A 39 -3.88 0.65 3.86
CA HIS A 39 -5.33 0.80 3.94
C HIS A 39 -6.07 -0.47 4.40
N ARG A 40 -5.38 -1.62 4.52
CA ARG A 40 -6.02 -2.87 4.95
C ARG A 40 -6.44 -2.77 6.42
N PRO A 41 -7.72 -2.99 6.76
CA PRO A 41 -8.15 -2.99 8.14
C PRO A 41 -7.49 -4.15 8.91
N LYS A 42 -6.72 -3.85 9.96
CA LYS A 42 -6.17 -4.88 10.87
C LYS A 42 -7.30 -5.69 11.51
N ARG A 43 -7.11 -7.02 11.67
CA ARG A 43 -8.10 -7.92 12.31
C ARG A 43 -8.46 -7.41 13.71
N GLY A 44 -9.70 -6.96 13.91
CA GLY A 44 -10.24 -6.44 15.17
C GLY A 44 -11.46 -5.53 14.96
N ARG A 45 -12.15 -5.13 16.05
CA ARG A 45 -13.27 -4.15 15.99
C ARG A 45 -12.72 -2.83 15.43
N LYS A 46 -13.30 -2.35 14.34
CA LYS A 46 -12.80 -1.20 13.59
C LYS A 46 -12.74 0.05 14.46
N ARG A 47 -11.55 0.66 14.57
CA ARG A 47 -11.40 2.08 14.94
C ARG A 47 -11.56 2.90 13.65
N THR A 48 -12.80 3.23 13.29
CA THR A 48 -13.11 4.03 12.08
C THR A 48 -12.89 5.53 12.33
N PRO A 49 -12.71 6.36 11.29
CA PRO A 49 -12.71 7.81 11.43
C PRO A 49 -13.95 8.32 12.18
N GLU A 50 -15.15 7.77 11.91
CA GLU A 50 -16.36 8.19 12.64
C GLU A 50 -16.30 7.80 14.12
N SER A 51 -15.74 6.64 14.45
CA SER A 51 -15.55 6.23 15.84
C SER A 51 -14.53 7.10 16.57
N ILE A 52 -13.49 7.59 15.87
CA ILE A 52 -12.50 8.53 16.42
C ILE A 52 -13.16 9.89 16.65
N GLN A 53 -13.95 10.37 15.68
CA GLN A 53 -14.69 11.62 15.80
C GLN A 53 -15.65 11.59 17.00
N LYS A 54 -16.39 10.51 17.19
CA LYS A 54 -17.24 10.32 18.38
C LYS A 54 -16.46 10.31 19.69
N GLN A 55 -15.25 9.75 19.71
CA GLN A 55 -14.38 9.79 20.89
C GLN A 55 -13.87 11.20 21.17
N LEU A 56 -13.52 11.97 20.14
CA LEU A 56 -13.12 13.38 20.26
C LEU A 56 -14.25 14.22 20.87
N GLU A 57 -15.47 14.09 20.35
CA GLU A 57 -16.65 14.78 20.88
C GLU A 57 -16.91 14.43 22.36
N ALA A 58 -16.79 13.15 22.72
CA ALA A 58 -16.96 12.71 24.10
C ALA A 58 -15.86 13.22 25.04
N ILE A 59 -14.63 13.37 24.54
CA ILE A 59 -13.51 13.96 25.28
C ILE A 59 -13.74 15.45 25.50
N ASP A 60 -14.11 16.19 24.44
CA ASP A 60 -14.33 17.63 24.53
C ASP A 60 -15.46 17.97 25.51
N ALA A 61 -16.54 17.18 25.53
CA ALA A 61 -17.62 17.33 26.50
C ALA A 61 -17.20 17.08 27.97
N LYS A 62 -16.11 16.33 28.20
CA LYS A 62 -15.61 16.00 29.55
C LYS A 62 -14.53 16.96 30.06
N LEU A 63 -13.88 17.72 29.18
CA LEU A 63 -12.72 18.55 29.56
C LEU A 63 -13.06 19.60 30.64
N ASP A 64 -14.28 20.10 30.67
CA ASP A 64 -14.71 21.16 31.60
C ASP A 64 -15.18 20.62 32.96
N SER A 65 -15.56 19.34 33.04
CA SER A 65 -16.15 18.74 34.25
C SER A 65 -15.18 17.91 35.09
N VAL A 66 -13.94 17.71 34.63
CA VAL A 66 -12.92 16.90 35.33
C VAL A 66 -11.89 17.74 36.08
N ASP A 67 -11.18 17.10 37.02
CA ASP A 67 -10.04 17.70 37.72
C ASP A 67 -8.85 18.01 36.79
N ALA A 68 -7.84 18.74 37.31
CA ALA A 68 -6.71 19.20 36.52
C ALA A 68 -5.84 18.08 35.93
N LEU A 69 -5.68 16.95 36.63
CA LEU A 69 -4.86 15.83 36.17
C LEU A 69 -5.59 15.05 35.07
N SER A 70 -6.87 14.77 35.29
CA SER A 70 -7.76 14.12 34.32
C SER A 70 -7.89 14.95 33.05
N ARG A 71 -7.97 16.29 33.17
CA ARG A 71 -7.98 17.21 32.02
C ARG A 71 -6.70 17.13 31.20
N LEU A 72 -5.54 17.00 31.85
CA LEU A 72 -4.26 16.84 31.16
C LEU A 72 -4.23 15.53 30.36
N GLN A 73 -4.69 14.42 30.96
CA GLN A 73 -4.75 13.11 30.30
C GLN A 73 -5.70 13.13 29.09
N LEU A 74 -6.90 13.71 29.25
CA LEU A 74 -7.87 13.85 28.16
C LEU A 74 -7.33 14.72 27.00
N ARG A 75 -6.56 15.78 27.30
CA ARG A 75 -5.89 16.57 26.25
C ARG A 75 -4.84 15.77 25.49
N GLN A 76 -4.06 14.93 26.17
CA GLN A 76 -3.11 14.03 25.51
C GLN A 76 -3.85 13.00 24.64
N GLU A 77 -4.94 12.43 25.13
CA GLU A 77 -5.76 11.49 24.37
C GLU A 77 -6.36 12.15 23.12
N ARG A 78 -6.89 13.38 23.26
CA ARG A 78 -7.39 14.17 22.12
C ARG A 78 -6.31 14.40 21.07
N HIS A 79 -5.10 14.78 21.49
CA HIS A 79 -3.98 14.97 20.57
C HIS A 79 -3.62 13.67 19.82
N ASN A 80 -3.52 12.55 20.52
CA ASN A 80 -3.23 11.25 19.91
C ASN A 80 -4.31 10.84 18.89
N LEU A 81 -5.59 11.08 19.21
CA LEU A 81 -6.72 10.80 18.31
C LEU A 81 -6.71 11.70 17.06
N GLN A 82 -6.34 12.98 17.22
CA GLN A 82 -6.19 13.90 16.09
C GLN A 82 -5.05 13.46 15.16
N GLN A 83 -3.90 13.06 15.70
CA GLN A 83 -2.81 12.49 14.90
C GLN A 83 -3.21 11.19 14.20
N GLU A 84 -3.98 10.32 14.86
CA GLU A 84 -4.50 9.10 14.24
C GLU A 84 -5.45 9.41 13.07
N LEU A 85 -6.28 10.46 13.21
CA LEU A 85 -7.19 10.90 12.15
C LEU A 85 -6.42 11.51 10.97
N GLU A 86 -5.40 12.33 11.26
CA GLU A 86 -4.53 12.93 10.26
C GLU A 86 -3.76 11.86 9.47
N ALA A 87 -3.16 10.89 10.16
CA ALA A 87 -2.46 9.76 9.52
C ALA A 87 -3.39 8.87 8.67
N LYS A 88 -4.67 8.77 9.02
CA LYS A 88 -5.68 8.08 8.19
C LYS A 88 -6.18 8.93 7.03
N SER A 89 -6.02 10.25 7.12
CA SER A 89 -6.41 11.22 6.09
C SER A 89 -5.29 11.53 5.11
N GLU A 90 -4.07 11.00 5.30
CA GLU A 90 -3.03 11.02 4.28
C GLU A 90 -3.52 10.20 3.08
N THR A 91 -4.16 10.89 2.14
CA THR A 91 -4.81 10.31 0.97
C THR A 91 -3.72 9.83 0.01
N VAL A 92 -3.27 8.59 0.19
CA VAL A 92 -2.62 7.89 -0.90
C VAL A 92 -3.64 7.85 -2.04
N ASP A 93 -3.26 8.35 -3.22
CA ASP A 93 -4.10 8.29 -4.42
C ASP A 93 -4.19 6.84 -4.89
N LEU A 94 -5.01 6.06 -4.17
CA LEU A 94 -5.18 4.64 -4.42
C LEU A 94 -5.77 4.42 -5.82
N ALA A 95 -6.61 5.34 -6.29
CA ALA A 95 -7.17 5.29 -7.64
C ALA A 95 -6.06 5.45 -8.70
N GLY A 96 -5.18 6.44 -8.56
CA GLY A 96 -4.04 6.62 -9.46
C GLY A 96 -3.06 5.44 -9.44
N LEU A 97 -2.77 4.89 -8.25
CA LEU A 97 -1.92 3.69 -8.11
C LEU A 97 -2.57 2.45 -8.73
N GLU A 98 -3.88 2.29 -8.58
CA GLU A 98 -4.64 1.21 -9.22
C GLU A 98 -4.60 1.32 -10.74
N GLU A 99 -4.82 2.50 -11.32
CA GLU A 99 -4.70 2.73 -12.76
C GLU A 99 -3.29 2.44 -13.28
N ALA A 100 -2.26 2.79 -12.50
CA ALA A 100 -0.89 2.45 -12.84
C ALA A 100 -0.66 0.93 -12.78
N PHE A 101 -1.16 0.26 -11.74
CA PHE A 101 -1.08 -1.20 -11.59
C PHE A 101 -1.76 -1.92 -12.76
N VAL A 102 -2.96 -1.49 -13.17
CA VAL A 102 -3.71 -2.09 -14.28
C VAL A 102 -2.89 -2.13 -15.58
N LYS A 103 -2.04 -1.12 -15.82
CA LYS A 103 -1.22 -1.04 -17.03
C LYS A 103 -0.05 -2.03 -17.05
N VAL A 104 0.47 -2.41 -15.88
CA VAL A 104 1.73 -3.18 -15.78
C VAL A 104 1.58 -4.54 -15.10
N GLY A 105 0.48 -4.78 -14.40
CA GLY A 105 0.29 -5.91 -13.50
C GLY A 105 0.39 -7.27 -14.21
N ALA A 106 -0.24 -7.43 -15.37
CA ALA A 106 -0.16 -8.68 -16.14
C ALA A 106 1.25 -8.99 -16.64
N GLU A 107 1.97 -7.99 -17.17
CA GLU A 107 3.32 -8.18 -17.69
C GLU A 107 4.31 -8.49 -16.55
N TYR A 108 4.20 -7.77 -15.43
CA TYR A 108 4.98 -8.05 -14.23
C TYR A 108 4.70 -9.45 -13.68
N GLY A 109 3.42 -9.78 -13.50
CA GLY A 109 2.98 -11.08 -13.00
C GLY A 109 3.43 -12.24 -13.88
N GLY A 110 3.28 -12.12 -15.20
CA GLY A 110 3.72 -13.13 -16.16
C GLY A 110 5.24 -13.35 -16.14
N ARG A 111 6.04 -12.27 -16.04
CA ARG A 111 7.50 -12.38 -15.90
C ARG A 111 7.94 -13.04 -14.60
N LYS A 112 7.13 -12.94 -13.55
CA LYS A 112 7.44 -13.43 -12.20
C LYS A 112 6.74 -14.75 -11.86
N GLY A 113 5.87 -15.27 -12.73
CA GLY A 113 5.07 -16.47 -12.46
C GLY A 113 4.06 -16.27 -11.33
N ILE A 114 3.51 -15.06 -11.17
CA ILE A 114 2.56 -14.75 -10.09
C ILE A 114 1.14 -15.07 -10.55
N ALA A 115 0.60 -16.16 -10.01
CA ALA A 115 -0.76 -16.61 -10.30
C ALA A 115 -1.84 -15.66 -9.73
N TYR A 116 -3.02 -15.67 -10.34
CA TYR A 116 -4.21 -14.91 -9.88
C TYR A 116 -4.50 -15.07 -8.38
N ALA A 117 -4.40 -16.29 -7.85
CA ALA A 117 -4.66 -16.57 -6.44
C ALA A 117 -3.72 -15.77 -5.51
N VAL A 118 -2.45 -15.65 -5.88
CA VAL A 118 -1.44 -14.91 -5.10
C VAL A 118 -1.78 -13.42 -5.04
N TRP A 119 -2.26 -12.84 -6.15
CA TRP A 119 -2.72 -11.45 -6.16
C TRP A 119 -3.94 -11.23 -5.24
N ARG A 120 -4.86 -12.20 -5.21
CA ARG A 120 -6.04 -12.16 -4.31
C ARG A 120 -5.65 -12.27 -2.85
N GLU A 121 -4.68 -13.13 -2.52
CA GLU A 121 -4.10 -13.25 -1.18
C GLU A 121 -3.39 -11.96 -0.76
N ALA A 122 -2.71 -11.29 -1.69
CA ALA A 122 -2.12 -9.98 -1.50
C ALA A 122 -3.17 -8.84 -1.37
N GLY A 123 -4.46 -9.13 -1.54
CA GLY A 123 -5.57 -8.20 -1.31
C GLY A 123 -5.98 -7.37 -2.52
N VAL A 124 -5.44 -7.63 -3.72
CA VAL A 124 -5.85 -6.95 -4.95
C VAL A 124 -7.25 -7.41 -5.36
N ASP A 125 -8.17 -6.48 -5.61
CA ASP A 125 -9.57 -6.80 -5.95
C ASP A 125 -9.69 -7.58 -7.27
N ALA A 126 -10.67 -8.49 -7.34
CA ALA A 126 -10.93 -9.26 -8.55
C ALA A 126 -11.29 -8.38 -9.77
N ALA A 127 -11.97 -7.27 -9.58
CA ALA A 127 -12.29 -6.30 -10.62
C ALA A 127 -11.03 -5.63 -11.17
N VAL A 128 -10.08 -5.29 -10.30
CA VAL A 128 -8.78 -4.73 -10.68
C VAL A 128 -7.96 -5.74 -11.46
N LEU A 129 -7.90 -6.99 -11.00
CA LEU A 129 -7.22 -8.07 -11.73
C LEU A 129 -7.83 -8.31 -13.11
N LYS A 130 -9.17 -8.27 -13.21
CA LYS A 130 -9.86 -8.37 -14.50
C LYS A 130 -9.48 -7.23 -15.44
N ARG A 131 -9.45 -5.98 -14.94
CA ARG A 131 -9.02 -4.81 -15.71
C ARG A 131 -7.56 -4.90 -16.15
N ALA A 132 -6.69 -5.44 -15.28
CA ALA A 132 -5.28 -5.66 -15.56
C ALA A 132 -5.02 -6.83 -16.53
N GLY A 133 -6.04 -7.60 -16.93
CA GLY A 133 -5.88 -8.78 -17.78
C GLY A 133 -5.34 -10.02 -17.05
N ILE A 134 -5.33 -10.01 -15.73
CA ILE A 134 -4.85 -11.13 -14.89
C ILE A 134 -6.00 -12.11 -14.66
N GLY A 135 -6.04 -13.17 -15.47
CA GLY A 135 -7.06 -14.22 -15.40
C GLY A 135 -6.67 -15.39 -14.49
N ARG A 136 -7.65 -16.21 -14.10
CA ARG A 136 -7.47 -17.39 -13.23
C ARG A 136 -6.58 -18.49 -13.83
N GLY A 137 -6.31 -18.44 -15.14
CA GLY A 137 -5.47 -19.40 -15.87
C GLY A 137 -4.14 -18.85 -16.36
N ALA A 138 -3.78 -17.61 -16.02
CA ALA A 138 -2.44 -17.09 -16.32
C ALA A 138 -1.45 -17.72 -15.33
N SER A 139 -0.83 -18.83 -15.74
CA SER A 139 0.32 -19.47 -15.08
C SER A 139 1.57 -19.19 -15.91
#